data_AF-A0A9X9LVD2-F1
#
_entry.id   AF-A0A9X9LVD2-F1
#
_cell.length_a   1.000
_cell.length_b   1.000
_cell.length_c   1.000
_cell.angle_alpha   90.00
_cell.angle_beta   90.00
_cell.angle_gamma   90.00
#
_symmetry.space_group_name_H-M   'P 1'
#
loop_
_entity.id
_entity.type
_entity.pdbx_description
1 polymer ?
#
loop_
_entity_poly.entity_id
_entity_poly.type
_entity_poly.pdbx_seq_one_letter_code
_entity_poly.pdbx_strand_id
1 'polypeptide(L)'
;GLDRGSKGQISTFSSFISSVNQKKEAAENRSSPTHLVFPNIKNVRDLPPICLDVRQKQRVSIDALPSEVKAPVLPESVLPNKSKTMKDFQEDIEKVKSSGDWKAVHDFYLATFDSFPELNAAFKKDATASFNTIEDSGINAKFVNAVYDALLNTPPDIQKTVLKGIINSLLQEWKGPRTKDDLRAYFILLQNPQFNNTSTYVIYAHLLRQIATLVEADHHFLVHWFKKLSQKRFKQLVERLLQFISLRLFPAKPEEFPPITKCSWWIPSASKVLALLNTANSLVHPPLIPYTDFYNSTLDHIDLMEEYHTWQSFGNSHRFSFCQYPFVISIAAKKIIIQRDSEQQMISIARQSLVDKVSRRQRPDMNMLFLNMKVRRTHLVSDSLDELTRKRADLKKKLKVTFVGEAGLDMGGLTKEWFLLLIRQIFHPDYGMFTYHKDSNCHWFSSFKCDNYSEFRLVGIYA
;
A
#
# COMPACT_ATOMS: atom_id res chain seq x y z
N GLY A 1 -32.12 15.06 25.67
CA GLY A 1 -31.60 13.75 25.26
C GLY A 1 -31.36 13.78 23.77
N LEU A 2 -30.09 13.78 23.37
CA LEU A 2 -29.61 13.53 22.02
C LEU A 2 -28.13 13.16 22.19
N ASP A 3 -27.84 11.90 21.93
CA ASP A 3 -26.52 11.29 22.06
C ASP A 3 -26.15 10.67 20.70
N ARG A 4 -24.83 10.51 20.47
CA ARG A 4 -24.15 9.87 19.32
C ARG A 4 -23.86 10.75 18.09
N GLY A 5 -22.67 10.71 17.49
CA GLY A 5 -21.55 9.79 17.67
C GLY A 5 -20.23 10.35 17.14
N SER A 6 -19.15 9.80 17.66
CA SER A 6 -17.75 10.18 17.43
C SER A 6 -17.33 10.02 15.96
N LYS A 7 -16.75 11.09 15.40
CA LYS A 7 -16.11 11.11 14.09
C LYS A 7 -14.77 10.37 14.17
N GLY A 8 -14.68 9.18 13.57
CA GLY A 8 -13.43 8.47 13.39
C GLY A 8 -12.55 9.19 12.35
N GLN A 9 -11.46 9.81 12.79
CA GLN A 9 -10.38 10.24 11.91
C GLN A 9 -9.68 8.99 11.38
N ILE A 10 -9.75 8.76 10.06
CA ILE A 10 -8.93 7.76 9.40
C ILE A 10 -7.52 8.34 9.33
N SER A 11 -6.63 7.85 10.21
CA SER A 11 -5.18 8.11 10.13
C SER A 11 -4.65 7.67 8.77
N THR A 12 -3.80 8.51 8.17
CA THR A 12 -3.29 8.35 6.80
C THR A 12 -2.31 7.18 6.74
N PHE A 13 -2.76 5.98 6.33
CA PHE A 13 -1.91 4.78 6.20
C PHE A 13 -0.68 5.01 5.30
N SER A 14 -0.72 5.99 4.39
CA SER A 14 0.45 6.42 3.61
C SER A 14 1.58 7.02 4.46
N SER A 15 1.27 7.66 5.61
CA SER A 15 2.29 8.12 6.55
C SER A 15 2.93 6.95 7.31
N PHE A 16 2.17 5.89 7.59
CA PHE A 16 2.71 4.65 8.18
C PHE A 16 3.64 3.92 7.20
N ILE A 17 3.22 3.68 5.96
CA ILE A 17 4.11 3.09 4.93
C ILE A 17 5.36 3.98 4.71
N SER A 18 5.17 5.30 4.62
CA SER A 18 6.26 6.25 4.42
C SER A 18 7.24 6.26 5.61
N SER A 19 6.74 6.25 6.85
CA SER A 19 7.60 6.24 8.06
C SER A 19 8.35 4.92 8.26
N VAL A 20 7.77 3.79 7.84
CA VAL A 20 8.45 2.49 7.83
C VAL A 20 9.54 2.46 6.75
N ASN A 21 9.28 3.00 5.56
CA ASN A 21 10.27 3.09 4.48
C ASN A 21 11.40 4.10 4.80
N GLN A 22 11.09 5.26 5.38
CA GLN A 22 12.09 6.28 5.78
C GLN A 22 13.02 5.80 6.90
N LYS A 23 12.53 4.99 7.85
CA LYS A 23 13.38 4.37 8.88
C LYS A 23 14.39 3.37 8.29
N LYS A 24 14.09 2.78 7.13
CA LYS A 24 15.00 1.87 6.42
C LYS A 24 16.13 2.64 5.73
N GLU A 25 15.82 3.74 5.03
CA GLU A 25 16.84 4.61 4.41
C GLU A 25 17.76 5.27 5.44
N ALA A 26 17.24 5.62 6.62
CA ALA A 26 18.03 6.20 7.71
C ALA A 26 18.95 5.18 8.42
N ALA A 27 18.68 3.88 8.30
CA ALA A 27 19.53 2.82 8.84
C ALA A 27 20.69 2.46 7.89
N GLU A 28 20.52 2.68 6.59
CA GLU A 28 21.54 2.39 5.56
C GLU A 28 22.51 3.57 5.32
N ASN A 29 22.13 4.81 5.65
CA ASN A 29 22.97 6.00 5.46
C ASN A 29 23.43 6.61 6.79
N ARG A 30 24.47 6.05 7.41
CA ARG A 30 25.25 6.70 8.46
C ARG A 30 26.72 6.82 8.08
N SER A 31 27.06 7.83 7.29
CA SER A 31 28.41 8.42 7.26
C SER A 31 28.43 9.85 6.69
N SER A 32 28.43 10.80 7.63
CA SER A 32 29.02 12.16 7.63
C SER A 32 28.52 13.31 6.72
N PRO A 33 28.66 14.57 7.18
CA PRO A 33 27.82 15.70 6.75
C PRO A 33 28.60 16.88 6.11
N THR A 34 27.92 17.76 5.37
CA THR A 34 28.13 19.22 5.47
C THR A 34 26.98 20.02 4.84
N HIS A 35 26.38 20.89 5.64
CA HIS A 35 25.38 21.88 5.25
C HIS A 35 26.03 23.03 4.45
N LEU A 36 25.41 23.44 3.35
CA LEU A 36 25.61 24.76 2.74
C LEU A 36 24.24 25.39 2.45
N VAL A 37 24.03 26.56 3.07
CA VAL A 37 22.83 27.39 3.02
C VAL A 37 22.93 28.38 1.86
N PHE A 38 21.85 28.57 1.09
CA PHE A 38 21.68 29.71 0.17
C PHE A 38 20.28 30.34 0.28
N PRO A 39 20.12 31.63 -0.06
CA PRO A 39 19.00 32.46 0.37
C PRO A 39 17.76 32.44 -0.55
N ASN A 40 16.64 32.79 0.08
CA ASN A 40 15.25 32.85 -0.39
C ASN A 40 15.00 33.75 -1.62
N ILE A 41 14.22 33.25 -2.59
CA ILE A 41 13.39 34.06 -3.50
C ILE A 41 11.97 33.47 -3.53
N LYS A 42 11.00 34.34 -3.22
CA LYS A 42 9.57 34.07 -3.02
C LYS A 42 8.79 33.90 -4.33
N ASN A 43 7.67 33.17 -4.21
CA ASN A 43 6.44 33.14 -5.02
C ASN A 43 6.17 31.88 -5.85
N VAL A 44 5.78 30.79 -5.17
CA VAL A 44 4.79 29.81 -5.66
C VAL A 44 3.91 29.43 -4.46
N ARG A 45 2.60 29.24 -4.67
CA ARG A 45 1.64 28.91 -3.61
C ARG A 45 1.98 27.56 -2.97
N ASP A 46 2.45 27.60 -1.74
CA ASP A 46 2.75 26.45 -0.90
C ASP A 46 1.48 25.79 -0.35
N LEU A 47 1.58 24.46 -0.15
CA LEU A 47 0.68 23.60 0.61
C LEU A 47 0.50 24.13 2.05
N PRO A 48 -0.65 23.88 2.72
CA PRO A 48 -0.89 24.40 4.07
C PRO A 48 0.08 23.76 5.09
N PRO A 49 0.62 24.54 6.04
CA PRO A 49 1.60 24.07 7.01
C PRO A 49 0.95 23.25 8.15
N ILE A 50 1.66 22.21 8.57
CA ILE A 50 1.39 21.44 9.79
C ILE A 50 1.75 22.33 10.98
N CYS A 51 0.74 22.71 11.77
CA CYS A 51 0.93 23.46 13.01
C CYS A 51 1.43 22.50 14.11
N LEU A 52 2.66 22.74 14.59
CA LEU A 52 3.20 22.20 15.84
C LEU A 52 3.10 23.29 16.90
N ASP A 53 2.03 23.27 17.69
CA ASP A 53 1.95 24.06 18.93
C ASP A 53 1.99 23.11 20.13
N VAL A 54 3.22 22.96 20.66
CA VAL A 54 3.50 22.39 21.97
C VAL A 54 3.21 23.47 23.00
N ARG A 55 2.12 23.34 23.76
CA ARG A 55 1.90 24.11 24.98
C ARG A 55 2.24 23.26 26.20
N GLN A 56 3.46 23.45 26.71
CA GLN A 56 3.84 23.08 28.06
C GLN A 56 2.90 23.73 29.07
N LYS A 57 2.33 22.94 29.99
CA LYS A 57 1.88 23.43 31.30
C LYS A 57 2.10 22.40 32.41
N GLN A 58 3.09 22.73 33.23
CA GLN A 58 3.18 22.62 34.69
C GLN A 58 3.02 21.24 35.37
N ARG A 59 4.19 20.76 35.83
CA ARG A 59 4.41 20.06 37.10
C ARG A 59 3.66 20.76 38.24
N VAL A 60 2.96 19.97 39.04
CA VAL A 60 2.80 20.20 40.48
C VAL A 60 3.16 18.89 41.18
N SER A 61 4.22 18.97 41.97
CA SER A 61 4.68 18.01 42.98
C SER A 61 3.76 18.04 44.21
N ILE A 62 3.62 16.92 44.92
CA ILE A 62 3.69 16.81 46.39
C ILE A 62 3.46 15.35 46.85
N ASP A 63 4.41 14.92 47.70
CA ASP A 63 4.39 13.98 48.82
C ASP A 63 4.31 12.45 48.69
N ALA A 64 5.09 11.86 49.59
CA ALA A 64 5.45 10.47 49.74
C ALA A 64 4.63 9.76 50.83
N LEU A 65 4.17 8.54 50.49
CA LEU A 65 3.81 7.34 51.29
C LEU A 65 2.71 7.44 52.39
N PRO A 66 1.94 6.36 52.69
CA PRO A 66 2.44 4.99 52.92
C PRO A 66 1.62 3.80 52.37
N SER A 67 2.18 2.62 52.65
CA SER A 67 1.87 1.25 52.24
C SER A 67 0.48 0.69 52.61
N GLU A 68 0.11 -0.37 51.88
CA GLU A 68 -0.86 -1.43 52.21
C GLU A 68 -2.37 -1.09 52.22
N VAL A 69 -3.03 -1.36 51.08
CA VAL A 69 -4.35 -2.01 51.07
C VAL A 69 -4.39 -3.00 49.90
N LYS A 70 -4.37 -4.31 50.21
CA LYS A 70 -4.63 -5.39 49.25
C LYS A 70 -5.98 -5.17 48.57
N ALA A 71 -5.97 -4.92 47.27
CA ALA A 71 -7.17 -5.04 46.45
C ALA A 71 -7.53 -6.54 46.30
N PRO A 72 -8.82 -6.92 46.27
CA PRO A 72 -9.21 -8.31 46.10
C PRO A 72 -8.74 -8.82 44.74
N VAL A 73 -8.03 -9.94 44.75
CA VAL A 73 -7.68 -10.69 43.54
C VAL A 73 -8.99 -11.09 42.86
N LEU A 74 -9.26 -10.52 41.69
CA LEU A 74 -10.29 -11.03 40.80
C LEU A 74 -9.97 -12.49 40.48
N PRO A 75 -10.95 -13.41 40.50
CA PRO A 75 -10.68 -14.82 40.27
C PRO A 75 -10.04 -14.99 38.89
N GLU A 76 -8.85 -15.60 38.87
CA GLU A 76 -8.19 -16.04 37.65
C GLU A 76 -9.18 -16.84 36.82
N SER A 77 -9.45 -16.39 35.59
CA SER A 77 -10.20 -17.17 34.63
C SER A 77 -9.39 -18.43 34.31
N VAL A 78 -9.82 -19.57 34.85
CA VAL A 78 -9.27 -20.88 34.56
C VAL A 78 -9.35 -21.09 33.04
N LEU A 79 -8.19 -21.07 32.37
CA LEU A 79 -8.07 -21.42 30.95
C LEU A 79 -8.54 -22.86 30.74
N PRO A 80 -9.25 -23.18 29.63
CA PRO A 80 -9.74 -24.52 29.37
C PRO A 80 -8.58 -25.54 29.32
N ASN A 81 -8.80 -26.69 29.95
CA ASN A 81 -7.87 -27.81 30.05
C ASN A 81 -7.52 -28.39 28.67
N LYS A 82 -6.21 -28.46 28.38
CA LYS A 82 -5.53 -29.19 27.27
C LYS A 82 -6.27 -29.19 25.92
N SER A 83 -5.91 -28.24 25.07
CA SER A 83 -6.19 -28.31 23.63
C SER A 83 -5.52 -29.53 22.98
N LYS A 84 -6.27 -30.17 22.09
CA LYS A 84 -5.87 -31.34 21.29
C LYS A 84 -4.62 -31.03 20.47
N THR A 85 -3.63 -31.92 20.45
CA THR A 85 -2.37 -31.65 19.72
C THR A 85 -2.53 -31.89 18.22
N MET A 86 -1.57 -31.39 17.42
CA MET A 86 -1.55 -31.63 15.98
C MET A 86 -1.55 -33.13 15.62
N LYS A 87 -0.87 -33.97 16.42
CA LYS A 87 -0.83 -35.41 16.19
C LYS A 87 -2.19 -36.04 16.45
N ASP A 88 -2.82 -35.70 17.57
CA ASP A 88 -4.16 -36.20 17.94
C ASP A 88 -5.21 -35.82 16.87
N PHE A 89 -5.14 -34.59 16.34
CA PHE A 89 -6.03 -34.16 15.25
C PHE A 89 -5.77 -34.96 13.95
N GLN A 90 -4.50 -35.19 13.60
CA GLN A 90 -4.14 -35.97 12.41
C GLN A 90 -4.65 -37.42 12.53
N GLU A 91 -4.50 -38.03 13.71
CA GLU A 91 -4.99 -39.39 13.97
C GLU A 91 -6.50 -39.48 13.82
N ASP A 92 -7.25 -38.48 14.26
CA ASP A 92 -8.70 -38.47 14.09
C ASP A 92 -9.12 -38.27 12.63
N ILE A 93 -8.37 -37.50 11.84
CA ILE A 93 -8.58 -37.42 10.39
C ILE A 93 -8.30 -38.77 9.71
N GLU A 94 -7.26 -39.50 10.13
CA GLU A 94 -6.98 -40.85 9.59
C GLU A 94 -8.04 -41.88 10.04
N LYS A 95 -8.56 -41.77 11.26
CA LYS A 95 -9.72 -42.57 11.72
C LYS A 95 -10.95 -42.27 10.86
N VAL A 96 -11.24 -41.01 10.57
CA VAL A 96 -12.35 -40.64 9.68
C VAL A 96 -12.20 -41.29 8.29
N LYS A 97 -10.98 -41.33 7.74
CA LYS A 97 -10.75 -41.96 6.44
C LYS A 97 -11.01 -43.47 6.46
N SER A 98 -10.79 -44.14 7.59
CA SER A 98 -11.00 -45.59 7.73
C SER A 98 -12.41 -45.96 8.20
N SER A 99 -13.04 -45.16 9.08
CA SER A 99 -14.33 -45.45 9.69
C SER A 99 -15.52 -44.67 9.09
N GLY A 100 -15.26 -43.52 8.47
CA GLY A 100 -16.29 -42.58 8.01
C GLY A 100 -16.97 -41.76 9.12
N ASP A 101 -16.61 -41.95 10.40
CA ASP A 101 -17.23 -41.24 11.52
C ASP A 101 -16.58 -39.87 11.77
N TRP A 102 -17.30 -38.81 11.41
CA TRP A 102 -16.86 -37.43 11.53
C TRP A 102 -17.06 -36.80 12.91
N LYS A 103 -17.65 -37.51 13.89
CA LYS A 103 -18.06 -36.92 15.17
C LYS A 103 -16.92 -36.23 15.92
N ALA A 104 -15.78 -36.91 16.10
CA ALA A 104 -14.63 -36.37 16.82
C ALA A 104 -14.01 -35.13 16.15
N VAL A 105 -14.07 -35.07 14.82
CA VAL A 105 -13.57 -33.93 14.02
C VAL A 105 -14.58 -32.78 14.05
N HIS A 106 -15.88 -33.07 13.94
CA HIS A 106 -16.95 -32.10 14.08
C HIS A 106 -16.90 -31.42 15.46
N ASP A 107 -16.79 -32.20 16.55
CA ASP A 107 -16.73 -31.67 17.92
C ASP A 107 -15.49 -30.80 18.14
N PHE A 108 -14.36 -31.16 17.53
CA PHE A 108 -13.16 -30.33 17.55
C PHE A 108 -13.37 -28.98 16.86
N TYR A 109 -13.93 -28.96 15.64
CA TYR A 109 -14.18 -27.71 14.92
C TYR A 109 -15.23 -26.85 15.64
N LEU A 110 -16.27 -27.48 16.18
CA LEU A 110 -17.31 -26.81 16.95
C LEU A 110 -16.70 -26.10 18.17
N ALA A 111 -15.91 -26.81 18.99
CA ALA A 111 -15.29 -26.24 20.17
C ALA A 111 -14.25 -25.15 19.82
N THR A 112 -13.40 -25.41 18.82
CA THR A 112 -12.28 -24.52 18.46
C THR A 112 -12.75 -23.17 17.90
N PHE A 113 -13.81 -23.17 17.08
CA PHE A 113 -14.29 -21.96 16.41
C PHE A 113 -15.49 -21.31 17.09
N ASP A 114 -15.88 -21.79 18.28
CA ASP A 114 -17.00 -21.23 19.04
C ASP A 114 -16.72 -19.78 19.49
N SER A 115 -15.50 -19.51 19.96
CA SER A 115 -15.10 -18.18 20.46
C SER A 115 -13.61 -17.89 20.25
N PHE A 116 -13.22 -16.62 20.35
CA PHE A 116 -11.80 -16.21 20.26
C PHE A 116 -10.90 -16.83 21.34
N PRO A 117 -11.32 -16.93 22.62
CA PRO A 117 -10.54 -17.63 23.64
C PRO A 117 -10.27 -19.10 23.28
N GLU A 118 -11.27 -19.85 22.82
CA GLU A 118 -11.11 -21.25 22.42
C GLU A 118 -10.20 -21.39 21.20
N LEU A 119 -10.36 -20.50 20.22
CA LEU A 119 -9.51 -20.46 19.03
C LEU A 119 -8.04 -20.24 19.41
N ASN A 120 -7.77 -19.32 20.33
CA ASN A 120 -6.43 -19.07 20.82
C ASN A 120 -5.91 -20.25 21.66
N ALA A 121 -6.72 -20.81 22.56
CA ALA A 121 -6.34 -21.97 23.36
C ALA A 121 -5.99 -23.19 22.50
N ALA A 122 -6.71 -23.39 21.39
CA ALA A 122 -6.45 -24.48 20.45
C ALA A 122 -5.11 -24.36 19.73
N PHE A 123 -4.73 -23.14 19.31
CA PHE A 123 -3.57 -22.94 18.43
C PHE A 123 -2.34 -22.34 19.08
N LYS A 124 -2.39 -21.93 20.35
CA LYS A 124 -1.24 -21.37 21.08
C LYS A 124 -0.21 -22.47 21.38
N LYS A 125 1.08 -22.20 21.14
CA LYS A 125 2.20 -23.14 21.35
C LYS A 125 2.34 -23.55 22.83
N ASP A 126 2.33 -22.54 23.71
CA ASP A 126 2.43 -22.72 25.16
C ASP A 126 1.28 -21.96 25.84
N ALA A 127 0.45 -22.67 26.60
CA ALA A 127 -0.71 -22.08 27.29
C ALA A 127 -0.29 -20.98 28.29
N THR A 128 0.86 -21.17 28.96
CA THR A 128 1.37 -20.34 30.06
C THR A 128 2.25 -19.17 29.64
N ALA A 129 2.78 -19.16 28.42
CA ALA A 129 3.66 -18.08 27.96
C ALA A 129 2.87 -16.87 27.45
N SER A 130 3.27 -15.66 27.89
CA SER A 130 2.74 -14.40 27.39
C SER A 130 3.48 -13.99 26.11
N PHE A 131 3.04 -14.49 24.95
CA PHE A 131 3.64 -14.17 23.64
C PHE A 131 3.35 -12.74 23.14
N ASN A 132 3.44 -11.73 24.00
CA ASN A 132 3.05 -10.35 23.67
C ASN A 132 4.10 -9.59 22.85
N THR A 133 4.94 -10.30 22.10
CA THR A 133 6.03 -9.72 21.32
C THR A 133 5.68 -9.65 19.84
N ILE A 134 6.34 -8.72 19.17
CA ILE A 134 6.25 -8.54 17.73
C ILE A 134 6.93 -9.72 17.01
N GLU A 135 7.89 -10.37 17.67
CA GLU A 135 8.65 -11.45 17.05
C GLU A 135 7.92 -12.79 17.05
N ASP A 136 7.18 -13.20 18.08
CA ASP A 136 6.41 -14.46 18.01
C ASP A 136 4.95 -14.23 18.33
N SER A 137 4.08 -14.61 17.40
CA SER A 137 2.64 -14.62 17.64
C SER A 137 2.26 -15.68 18.68
N GLY A 138 3.13 -16.64 18.97
CA GLY A 138 2.85 -17.74 19.90
C GLY A 138 1.91 -18.79 19.30
N ILE A 139 1.61 -18.71 18.00
CA ILE A 139 0.68 -19.61 17.31
C ILE A 139 1.47 -20.75 16.66
N ASN A 140 0.97 -21.98 16.80
CA ASN A 140 1.48 -23.13 16.08
C ASN A 140 0.99 -23.10 14.63
N ALA A 141 1.73 -22.41 13.76
CA ALA A 141 1.39 -22.27 12.35
C ALA A 141 1.26 -23.62 11.62
N LYS A 142 2.05 -24.64 12.00
CA LYS A 142 1.94 -25.99 11.41
C LYS A 142 0.59 -26.64 11.74
N PHE A 143 0.13 -26.47 12.99
CA PHE A 143 -1.16 -27.01 13.40
C PHE A 143 -2.32 -26.27 12.72
N VAL A 144 -2.30 -24.93 12.68
CA VAL A 144 -3.29 -24.13 11.94
C VAL A 144 -3.36 -24.57 10.47
N ASN A 145 -2.21 -24.77 9.83
CA ASN A 145 -2.14 -25.22 8.45
C ASN A 145 -2.80 -26.59 8.24
N ALA A 146 -2.53 -27.56 9.12
CA ALA A 146 -3.11 -28.90 9.05
C ALA A 146 -4.64 -28.87 9.24
N VAL A 147 -5.13 -28.09 10.21
CA VAL A 147 -6.57 -27.94 10.45
C VAL A 147 -7.26 -27.28 9.26
N TYR A 148 -6.66 -26.27 8.64
CA TYR A 148 -7.24 -25.63 7.46
C TYR A 148 -7.15 -26.47 6.18
N ASP A 149 -6.09 -27.25 5.99
CA ASP A 149 -5.99 -28.16 4.84
C ASP A 149 -7.02 -29.31 4.93
N ALA A 150 -7.32 -29.76 6.15
CA ALA A 150 -8.38 -30.74 6.37
C ALA A 150 -9.79 -30.15 6.15
N LEU A 151 -10.01 -28.89 6.53
CA LEU A 151 -11.34 -28.26 6.54
C LEU A 151 -12.05 -28.30 5.18
N LEU A 152 -11.33 -28.10 4.08
CA LEU A 152 -11.92 -28.14 2.72
C LEU A 152 -12.43 -29.53 2.32
N ASN A 153 -11.90 -30.59 2.92
CA ASN A 153 -12.28 -31.97 2.63
C ASN A 153 -13.36 -32.50 3.60
N THR A 154 -13.81 -31.69 4.55
CA THR A 154 -14.86 -32.05 5.50
C THR A 154 -16.27 -31.93 4.89
N PRO A 155 -17.27 -32.67 5.41
CA PRO A 155 -18.66 -32.52 5.02
C PRO A 155 -19.17 -31.07 5.13
N PRO A 156 -20.13 -30.65 4.26
CA PRO A 156 -20.66 -29.29 4.25
C PRO A 156 -21.22 -28.81 5.59
N ASP A 157 -21.74 -29.71 6.42
CA ASP A 157 -22.29 -29.34 7.72
C ASP A 157 -21.20 -28.91 8.72
N ILE A 158 -20.04 -29.57 8.70
CA ILE A 158 -18.86 -29.14 9.51
C ILE A 158 -18.39 -27.76 9.03
N GLN A 159 -18.30 -27.58 7.72
CA GLN A 159 -17.90 -26.31 7.13
C GLN A 159 -18.84 -25.16 7.55
N LYS A 160 -20.17 -25.40 7.55
CA LYS A 160 -21.16 -24.43 8.02
C LYS A 160 -21.04 -24.15 9.52
N THR A 161 -20.78 -25.17 10.33
CA THR A 161 -20.56 -25.02 11.78
C THR A 161 -19.39 -24.08 12.07
N VAL A 162 -18.26 -24.25 11.37
CA VAL A 162 -17.10 -23.34 11.49
C VAL A 162 -17.47 -21.90 11.12
N LEU A 163 -18.16 -21.70 9.99
CA LEU A 163 -18.60 -20.36 9.58
C LEU A 163 -19.56 -19.73 10.59
N LYS A 164 -20.48 -20.51 11.17
CA LYS A 164 -21.40 -20.06 12.21
C LYS A 164 -20.65 -19.60 13.47
N GLY A 165 -19.65 -20.36 13.92
CA GLY A 165 -18.79 -19.98 15.04
C GLY A 165 -18.04 -18.66 14.78
N ILE A 166 -17.49 -18.51 13.57
CA ILE A 166 -16.83 -17.26 13.13
C ILE A 166 -17.81 -16.09 13.14
N ILE A 167 -19.03 -16.27 12.61
CA ILE A 167 -20.06 -15.21 12.62
C ILE A 167 -20.37 -14.79 14.06
N ASN A 168 -20.64 -15.74 14.95
CA ASN A 168 -20.94 -15.46 16.35
C ASN A 168 -19.81 -14.67 17.02
N SER A 169 -18.57 -15.09 16.79
CA SER A 169 -17.38 -14.41 17.32
C SER A 169 -17.19 -13.00 16.77
N LEU A 170 -17.53 -12.76 15.49
CA LEU A 170 -17.41 -11.44 14.85
C LEU A 170 -18.56 -10.49 15.18
N LEU A 171 -19.74 -11.02 15.51
CA LEU A 171 -20.94 -10.24 15.87
C LEU A 171 -20.97 -9.82 17.33
N GLN A 172 -20.21 -10.48 18.21
CA GLN A 172 -20.19 -10.18 19.63
C GLN A 172 -19.75 -8.71 19.85
N GLU A 173 -20.60 -7.89 20.48
CA GLU A 173 -20.28 -6.50 20.78
C GLU A 173 -19.18 -6.43 21.84
N TRP A 174 -17.97 -6.07 21.43
CA TRP A 174 -16.84 -5.92 22.34
C TRP A 174 -16.99 -4.65 23.19
N LYS A 175 -17.13 -4.83 24.51
CA LYS A 175 -17.26 -3.75 25.50
C LYS A 175 -15.96 -3.45 26.29
N GLY A 176 -14.82 -4.03 25.89
CA GLY A 176 -13.53 -3.90 26.60
C GLY A 176 -12.34 -3.55 25.68
N PRO A 177 -11.15 -3.28 26.25
CA PRO A 177 -9.94 -3.05 25.48
C PRO A 177 -9.52 -4.34 24.75
N ARG A 178 -9.23 -4.23 23.44
CA ARG A 178 -8.75 -5.37 22.64
C ARG A 178 -7.43 -5.89 23.20
N THR A 179 -7.34 -7.20 23.35
CA THR A 179 -6.18 -7.93 23.84
C THR A 179 -5.31 -8.41 22.68
N LYS A 180 -4.09 -8.86 22.98
CA LYS A 180 -3.21 -9.48 21.97
C LYS A 180 -3.72 -10.85 21.53
N ASP A 181 -4.53 -11.52 22.34
CA ASP A 181 -5.22 -12.75 21.96
C ASP A 181 -6.26 -12.49 20.85
N ASP A 182 -6.90 -11.32 20.83
CA ASP A 182 -7.83 -10.97 19.74
C ASP A 182 -7.10 -10.81 18.40
N LEU A 183 -5.89 -10.25 18.43
CA LEU A 183 -5.04 -10.16 17.23
C LEU A 183 -4.64 -11.53 16.70
N ARG A 184 -4.35 -12.48 17.60
CA ARG A 184 -4.04 -13.86 17.24
C ARG A 184 -5.24 -14.54 16.59
N ALA A 185 -6.43 -14.34 17.15
CA ALA A 185 -7.67 -14.83 16.56
C ALA A 185 -7.88 -14.27 15.15
N TYR A 186 -7.74 -12.95 14.94
CA TYR A 186 -7.83 -12.36 13.61
C TYR A 186 -6.77 -12.90 12.64
N PHE A 187 -5.53 -13.09 13.11
CA PHE A 187 -4.44 -13.65 12.33
C PHE A 187 -4.73 -15.10 11.89
N ILE A 188 -5.34 -15.91 12.75
CA ILE A 188 -5.77 -17.29 12.44
C ILE A 188 -6.92 -17.25 11.44
N LEU A 189 -8.00 -16.53 11.76
CA LEU A 189 -9.21 -16.48 10.94
C LEU A 189 -8.96 -15.96 9.53
N LEU A 190 -8.09 -14.96 9.36
CA LEU A 190 -7.77 -14.40 8.04
C LEU A 190 -7.23 -15.45 7.06
N GLN A 191 -6.58 -16.50 7.59
CA GLN A 191 -6.02 -17.59 6.79
C GLN A 191 -7.04 -18.65 6.37
N ASN A 192 -8.27 -18.65 6.92
CA ASN A 192 -9.30 -19.66 6.65
C ASN A 192 -9.59 -19.82 5.13
N PRO A 193 -9.40 -21.02 4.55
CA PRO A 193 -9.59 -21.27 3.12
C PRO A 193 -11.04 -21.24 2.63
N GLN A 194 -12.03 -21.32 3.53
CA GLN A 194 -13.45 -21.21 3.15
C GLN A 194 -13.76 -19.86 2.48
N PHE A 195 -12.98 -18.83 2.79
CA PHE A 195 -13.08 -17.50 2.18
C PHE A 195 -12.67 -17.42 0.70
N ASN A 196 -12.27 -18.53 0.08
CA ASN A 196 -12.11 -18.60 -1.37
C ASN A 196 -13.45 -18.65 -2.12
N ASN A 197 -14.55 -18.99 -1.43
CA ASN A 197 -15.89 -19.12 -2.03
C ASN A 197 -16.71 -17.83 -1.87
N THR A 198 -17.36 -17.36 -2.94
CA THR A 198 -18.15 -16.12 -2.97
C THR A 198 -19.29 -16.11 -1.95
N SER A 199 -19.88 -17.27 -1.65
CA SER A 199 -20.93 -17.41 -0.62
C SER A 199 -20.50 -16.96 0.78
N THR A 200 -19.19 -16.94 1.06
CA THR A 200 -18.63 -16.57 2.37
C THR A 200 -18.14 -15.12 2.44
N TYR A 201 -18.24 -14.36 1.34
CA TYR A 201 -17.65 -13.02 1.22
C TYR A 201 -18.24 -12.00 2.18
N VAL A 202 -19.51 -12.15 2.58
CA VAL A 202 -20.12 -11.28 3.59
C VAL A 202 -19.37 -11.43 4.93
N ILE A 203 -19.12 -12.67 5.36
CA ILE A 203 -18.39 -12.98 6.60
C ILE A 203 -16.95 -12.46 6.47
N TYR A 204 -16.32 -12.72 5.33
CA TYR A 204 -14.95 -12.28 5.07
C TYR A 204 -14.84 -10.76 5.12
N ALA A 205 -15.77 -10.03 4.51
CA ALA A 205 -15.80 -8.57 4.55
C ALA A 205 -15.85 -8.08 6.00
N HIS A 206 -16.73 -8.63 6.84
CA HIS A 206 -16.81 -8.24 8.25
C HIS A 206 -15.51 -8.48 9.01
N LEU A 207 -14.84 -9.60 8.77
CA LEU A 207 -13.50 -9.87 9.32
C LEU A 207 -12.48 -8.81 8.86
N LEU A 208 -12.42 -8.53 7.55
CA LEU A 208 -11.51 -7.52 6.99
C LEU A 208 -11.77 -6.13 7.57
N ARG A 209 -13.04 -5.77 7.81
CA ARG A 209 -13.40 -4.51 8.47
C ARG A 209 -12.87 -4.44 9.90
N GLN A 210 -12.97 -5.52 10.67
CA GLN A 210 -12.42 -5.53 12.04
C GLN A 210 -10.91 -5.34 12.03
N ILE A 211 -10.20 -6.03 11.12
CA ILE A 211 -8.74 -5.89 10.98
C ILE A 211 -8.37 -4.48 10.50
N ALA A 212 -9.07 -3.93 9.51
CA ALA A 212 -8.81 -2.60 8.97
C ALA A 212 -9.03 -1.47 10.00
N THR A 213 -9.91 -1.68 10.97
CA THR A 213 -10.25 -0.70 12.04
C THR A 213 -9.39 -0.86 13.29
N LEU A 214 -8.44 -1.79 13.32
CA LEU A 214 -7.44 -1.86 14.40
C LEU A 214 -6.60 -0.58 14.45
N VAL A 215 -6.04 -0.30 15.63
CA VAL A 215 -5.10 0.81 15.84
C VAL A 215 -3.75 0.50 15.20
N GLU A 216 -2.97 1.52 14.87
CA GLU A 216 -1.68 1.37 14.18
C GLU A 216 -0.70 0.47 14.95
N ALA A 217 -0.70 0.53 16.28
CA ALA A 217 0.10 -0.35 17.11
C ALA A 217 -0.22 -1.82 16.86
N ASP A 218 -1.49 -2.19 16.70
CA ASP A 218 -1.92 -3.57 16.46
C ASP A 218 -1.65 -4.01 15.01
N HIS A 219 -1.77 -3.09 14.05
CA HIS A 219 -1.31 -3.32 12.67
C HIS A 219 0.18 -3.67 12.62
N HIS A 220 1.01 -3.03 13.44
CA HIS A 220 2.43 -3.33 13.52
C HIS A 220 2.70 -4.77 13.97
N PHE A 221 1.98 -5.31 14.96
CA PHE A 221 2.07 -6.73 15.33
C PHE A 221 1.69 -7.65 14.18
N LEU A 222 0.53 -7.40 13.54
CA LEU A 222 0.06 -8.23 12.43
C LEU A 222 1.05 -8.27 11.27
N VAL A 223 1.62 -7.13 10.88
CA VAL A 223 2.64 -7.04 9.83
C VAL A 223 3.84 -7.95 10.14
N HIS A 224 4.34 -7.93 11.38
CA HIS A 224 5.46 -8.76 11.78
C HIS A 224 5.13 -10.25 11.96
N TRP A 225 3.87 -10.59 12.20
CA TRP A 225 3.43 -11.97 12.21
C TRP A 225 3.20 -12.50 10.79
N PHE A 226 2.66 -11.69 9.88
CA PHE A 226 2.47 -12.07 8.47
C PHE A 226 3.77 -12.36 7.75
N LYS A 227 4.86 -11.63 8.05
CA LYS A 227 6.17 -11.89 7.44
C LYS A 227 6.76 -13.26 7.80
N LYS A 228 6.23 -13.93 8.83
CA LYS A 228 6.65 -15.28 9.26
C LYS A 228 5.85 -16.40 8.59
N LEU A 229 4.83 -16.07 7.79
CA LEU A 229 4.10 -17.07 7.03
C LEU A 229 4.99 -17.68 5.94
N SER A 230 4.76 -18.95 5.63
CA SER A 230 5.40 -19.59 4.47
C SER A 230 4.96 -18.89 3.18
N GLN A 231 5.86 -18.82 2.20
CA GLN A 231 5.60 -18.21 0.88
C GLN A 231 4.29 -18.69 0.25
N LYS A 232 4.02 -20.00 0.26
CA LYS A 232 2.78 -20.59 -0.30
C LYS A 232 1.52 -20.01 0.35
N ARG A 233 1.47 -19.98 1.68
CA ARG A 233 0.31 -19.47 2.43
C ARG A 233 0.14 -17.97 2.29
N PHE A 234 1.26 -17.24 2.30
CA PHE A 234 1.27 -15.80 2.11
C PHE A 234 0.71 -15.43 0.72
N LYS A 235 1.17 -16.14 -0.33
CA LYS A 235 0.64 -15.98 -1.70
C LYS A 235 -0.85 -16.26 -1.80
N GLN A 236 -1.32 -17.40 -1.26
CA GLN A 236 -2.75 -17.75 -1.24
C GLN A 236 -3.61 -16.67 -0.57
N LEU A 237 -3.11 -16.05 0.49
CA LEU A 237 -3.82 -14.98 1.19
C LEU A 237 -3.90 -13.69 0.36
N VAL A 238 -2.81 -13.32 -0.31
CA VAL A 238 -2.77 -12.18 -1.24
C VAL A 238 -3.74 -12.41 -2.41
N GLU A 239 -3.68 -13.58 -3.05
CA GLU A 239 -4.57 -13.96 -4.16
C GLU A 239 -6.04 -13.91 -3.75
N ARG A 240 -6.38 -14.41 -2.55
CA ARG A 240 -7.75 -14.36 -2.02
C ARG A 240 -8.27 -12.93 -1.86
N LEU A 241 -7.46 -12.02 -1.32
CA LEU A 241 -7.83 -10.62 -1.16
C LEU A 241 -8.00 -9.93 -2.51
N LEU A 242 -7.11 -10.19 -3.47
CA LEU A 242 -7.21 -9.68 -4.82
C LEU A 242 -8.47 -10.18 -5.51
N GLN A 243 -8.76 -11.48 -5.44
CA GLN A 243 -9.97 -12.09 -5.97
C GLN A 243 -11.23 -11.50 -5.34
N PHE A 244 -11.23 -11.32 -4.02
CA PHE A 244 -12.33 -10.68 -3.30
C PHE A 244 -12.60 -9.26 -3.82
N ILE A 245 -11.54 -8.46 -4.04
CA ILE A 245 -11.67 -7.10 -4.61
C ILE A 245 -12.20 -7.18 -6.05
N SER A 246 -11.65 -8.05 -6.89
CA SER A 246 -12.03 -8.20 -8.29
C SER A 246 -13.49 -8.62 -8.47
N LEU A 247 -13.94 -9.65 -7.75
CA LEU A 247 -15.33 -10.11 -7.82
C LEU A 247 -16.30 -9.13 -7.17
N ARG A 248 -15.85 -8.31 -6.21
CA ARG A 248 -16.68 -7.24 -5.66
C ARG A 248 -16.87 -6.08 -6.63
N LEU A 249 -15.84 -5.77 -7.44
CA LEU A 249 -15.93 -4.75 -8.49
C LEU A 249 -16.74 -5.24 -9.70
N PHE A 250 -16.52 -6.49 -10.09
CA PHE A 250 -17.10 -7.09 -11.29
C PHE A 250 -17.79 -8.43 -10.93
N PRO A 251 -18.95 -8.39 -10.26
CA PRO A 251 -19.68 -9.61 -9.93
C PRO A 251 -20.23 -10.29 -11.17
N ALA A 252 -20.31 -11.63 -11.15
CA ALA A 252 -20.86 -12.39 -12.28
C ALA A 252 -22.36 -12.14 -12.46
N LYS A 253 -23.08 -11.92 -11.35
CA LYS A 253 -24.49 -11.52 -11.33
C LYS A 253 -24.67 -10.29 -10.44
N PRO A 254 -25.43 -9.25 -10.86
CA PRO A 254 -25.63 -8.04 -10.06
C PRO A 254 -26.20 -8.29 -8.66
N GLU A 255 -26.97 -9.35 -8.48
CA GLU A 255 -27.63 -9.73 -7.23
C GLU A 255 -26.78 -10.63 -6.32
N GLU A 256 -25.60 -11.07 -6.78
CA GLU A 256 -24.75 -12.00 -6.03
C GLU A 256 -24.27 -11.40 -4.70
N PHE A 257 -24.09 -10.07 -4.66
CA PHE A 257 -23.60 -9.37 -3.48
C PHE A 257 -24.50 -8.19 -3.11
N PRO A 258 -24.48 -7.75 -1.83
CA PRO A 258 -25.24 -6.58 -1.40
C PRO A 258 -24.89 -5.32 -2.22
N PRO A 259 -25.84 -4.39 -2.44
CA PRO A 259 -25.59 -3.16 -3.18
C PRO A 259 -24.37 -2.38 -2.67
N ILE A 260 -23.57 -1.84 -3.59
CA ILE A 260 -22.33 -1.13 -3.26
C ILE A 260 -22.56 0.07 -2.33
N THR A 261 -23.73 0.70 -2.41
CA THR A 261 -24.13 1.84 -1.57
C THR A 261 -24.22 1.49 -0.09
N LYS A 262 -24.65 0.28 0.26
CA LYS A 262 -24.76 -0.20 1.66
C LYS A 262 -23.46 -0.80 2.18
N CYS A 263 -22.61 -1.28 1.27
CA CYS A 263 -21.40 -2.04 1.57
C CYS A 263 -20.16 -1.42 0.92
N SER A 264 -20.09 -0.08 0.88
CA SER A 264 -18.99 0.68 0.29
C SER A 264 -17.66 0.46 1.01
N TRP A 265 -17.70 -0.02 2.26
CA TRP A 265 -16.55 -0.30 3.10
C TRP A 265 -15.82 -1.60 2.77
N TRP A 266 -16.38 -2.49 1.93
CA TRP A 266 -15.77 -3.80 1.61
C TRP A 266 -14.39 -3.66 0.94
N ILE A 267 -14.34 -2.94 -0.18
CA ILE A 267 -13.12 -2.72 -0.95
C ILE A 267 -12.06 -1.94 -0.15
N PRO A 268 -12.39 -0.82 0.54
CA PRO A 268 -11.44 -0.11 1.39
C PRO A 268 -10.85 -1.00 2.49
N SER A 269 -11.67 -1.82 3.14
CA SER A 269 -11.21 -2.72 4.21
C SER A 269 -10.24 -3.78 3.66
N ALA A 270 -10.60 -4.42 2.54
CA ALA A 270 -9.73 -5.39 1.87
C ALA A 270 -8.40 -4.77 1.41
N SER A 271 -8.46 -3.58 0.82
CA SER A 271 -7.28 -2.85 0.34
C SER A 271 -6.33 -2.50 1.49
N LYS A 272 -6.86 -2.09 2.64
CA LYS A 272 -6.06 -1.81 3.84
C LYS A 272 -5.38 -3.07 4.39
N VAL A 273 -6.10 -4.21 4.46
CA VAL A 273 -5.51 -5.48 4.90
C VAL A 273 -4.44 -5.97 3.90
N LEU A 274 -4.70 -5.83 2.60
CA LEU A 274 -3.72 -6.14 1.56
C LEU A 274 -2.46 -5.27 1.69
N ALA A 275 -2.61 -4.01 2.10
CA ALA A 275 -1.49 -3.11 2.36
C ALA A 275 -0.66 -3.52 3.59
N LEU A 276 -1.27 -4.13 4.61
CA LEU A 276 -0.52 -4.76 5.71
C LEU A 276 0.35 -5.91 5.20
N LEU A 277 -0.20 -6.75 4.30
CA LEU A 277 0.58 -7.82 3.68
C LEU A 277 1.71 -7.28 2.81
N ASN A 278 1.45 -6.27 1.97
CA ASN A 278 2.50 -5.65 1.17
C ASN A 278 3.63 -5.06 2.04
N THR A 279 3.26 -4.45 3.17
CA THR A 279 4.24 -3.96 4.15
C THR A 279 5.04 -5.12 4.74
N ALA A 280 4.37 -6.21 5.16
CA ALA A 280 5.03 -7.41 5.68
C ALA A 280 6.01 -8.03 4.66
N ASN A 281 5.61 -8.10 3.39
CA ASN A 281 6.44 -8.60 2.29
C ASN A 281 7.71 -7.75 2.10
N SER A 282 7.59 -6.44 2.25
CA SER A 282 8.69 -5.48 2.08
C SER A 282 9.70 -5.49 3.23
N LEU A 283 9.33 -6.05 4.39
CA LEU A 283 10.20 -6.21 5.57
C LEU A 283 11.10 -7.45 5.49
N VAL A 284 10.94 -8.32 4.49
CA VAL A 284 11.74 -9.54 4.30
C VAL A 284 12.66 -9.35 3.09
N HIS A 285 13.91 -9.80 3.22
CA HIS A 285 14.89 -9.81 2.14
C HIS A 285 15.48 -11.20 1.96
N PRO A 286 15.28 -11.86 0.79
CA PRO A 286 14.41 -11.45 -0.32
C PRO A 286 12.91 -11.39 0.07
N PRO A 287 12.06 -10.64 -0.66
CA PRO A 287 10.63 -10.58 -0.36
C PRO A 287 9.97 -11.97 -0.47
N LEU A 288 8.92 -12.22 0.31
CA LEU A 288 8.20 -13.52 0.32
C LEU A 288 7.60 -13.84 -1.05
N ILE A 289 6.98 -12.85 -1.70
CA ILE A 289 6.47 -12.96 -3.06
C ILE A 289 6.90 -11.75 -3.91
N PRO A 290 7.01 -11.90 -5.23
CA PRO A 290 7.28 -10.78 -6.13
C PRO A 290 6.23 -9.66 -5.98
N TYR A 291 6.62 -8.41 -6.16
CA TYR A 291 5.68 -7.28 -6.10
C TYR A 291 4.59 -7.37 -7.19
N THR A 292 4.85 -8.07 -8.29
CA THR A 292 3.88 -8.31 -9.37
C THR A 292 2.71 -9.16 -8.93
N ASP A 293 2.88 -10.03 -7.92
CA ASP A 293 1.80 -10.86 -7.37
C ASP A 293 0.76 -10.03 -6.60
N PHE A 294 1.07 -8.76 -6.28
CA PHE A 294 0.12 -7.83 -5.68
C PHE A 294 -0.72 -7.05 -6.72
N TYR A 295 -0.37 -7.13 -8.01
CA TYR A 295 -1.11 -6.41 -9.05
C TYR A 295 -2.49 -7.02 -9.26
N ASN A 296 -3.50 -6.14 -9.34
CA ASN A 296 -4.84 -6.52 -9.74
C ASN A 296 -5.12 -6.02 -11.15
N SER A 297 -5.01 -6.90 -12.14
CA SER A 297 -5.28 -6.56 -13.54
C SER A 297 -6.73 -6.19 -13.80
N THR A 298 -7.69 -6.56 -12.95
CA THR A 298 -9.09 -6.14 -13.14
C THR A 298 -9.26 -4.63 -12.96
N LEU A 299 -8.33 -3.97 -12.26
CA LEU A 299 -8.33 -2.52 -12.13
C LEU A 299 -7.98 -1.81 -13.46
N ASP A 300 -7.43 -2.51 -14.45
CA ASP A 300 -7.17 -1.92 -15.77
C ASP A 300 -8.47 -1.61 -16.54
N HIS A 301 -9.62 -2.13 -16.07
CA HIS A 301 -10.94 -1.96 -16.68
C HIS A 301 -11.83 -0.93 -15.99
N ILE A 302 -11.39 -0.30 -14.90
CA ILE A 302 -12.15 0.77 -14.23
C ILE A 302 -11.82 2.13 -14.88
N ASP A 303 -12.59 3.18 -14.54
CA ASP A 303 -12.21 4.55 -14.89
C ASP A 303 -11.02 5.01 -14.05
N LEU A 304 -9.82 4.75 -14.58
CA LEU A 304 -8.55 5.11 -13.95
C LEU A 304 -8.42 6.63 -13.70
N MET A 305 -9.06 7.46 -14.53
CA MET A 305 -8.98 8.92 -14.37
C MET A 305 -9.95 9.43 -13.31
N GLU A 306 -11.14 8.83 -13.18
CA GLU A 306 -12.01 9.11 -12.04
C GLU A 306 -11.34 8.73 -10.71
N GLU A 307 -10.69 7.57 -10.66
CA GLU A 307 -9.91 7.14 -9.49
C GLU A 307 -8.76 8.10 -9.17
N TYR A 308 -8.04 8.56 -10.20
CA TYR A 308 -6.96 9.53 -10.06
C TYR A 308 -7.46 10.90 -9.57
N HIS A 309 -8.54 11.43 -10.14
CA HIS A 309 -9.13 12.69 -9.68
C HIS A 309 -9.67 12.59 -8.25
N THR A 310 -10.26 11.44 -7.89
CA THR A 310 -10.70 11.16 -6.52
C THR A 310 -9.52 11.17 -5.55
N TRP A 311 -8.35 10.67 -5.97
CA TRP A 311 -7.12 10.74 -5.19
C TRP A 311 -6.48 12.14 -5.15
N GLN A 312 -6.50 12.90 -6.24
CA GLN A 312 -5.99 14.29 -6.24
C GLN A 312 -6.82 15.21 -5.33
N SER A 313 -8.12 14.94 -5.19
CA SER A 313 -9.01 15.66 -4.27
C SER A 313 -9.01 15.12 -2.85
N PHE A 314 -8.07 14.23 -2.51
CA PHE A 314 -7.93 13.62 -1.20
C PHE A 314 -7.66 14.68 -0.13
N GLY A 315 -8.59 14.82 0.82
CA GLY A 315 -8.64 15.91 1.80
C GLY A 315 -9.96 16.69 1.74
N ASN A 316 -10.53 16.86 0.54
CA ASN A 316 -11.87 17.44 0.34
C ASN A 316 -12.95 16.36 0.17
N SER A 317 -12.54 15.15 -0.22
CA SER A 317 -13.39 13.98 -0.40
C SER A 317 -12.96 12.85 0.53
N HIS A 318 -13.91 12.25 1.25
CA HIS A 318 -13.70 11.02 2.03
C HIS A 318 -13.87 9.74 1.19
N ARG A 319 -13.86 9.85 -0.15
CA ARG A 319 -14.00 8.71 -1.05
C ARG A 319 -12.71 7.90 -1.13
N PHE A 320 -12.89 6.59 -1.22
CA PHE A 320 -11.82 5.65 -1.48
C PHE A 320 -11.31 5.81 -2.92
N SER A 321 -10.01 5.59 -3.12
CA SER A 321 -9.40 5.47 -4.45
C SER A 321 -8.26 4.46 -4.39
N PHE A 322 -8.16 3.60 -5.42
CA PHE A 322 -7.05 2.66 -5.54
C PHE A 322 -5.70 3.35 -5.72
N CYS A 323 -5.66 4.62 -6.14
CA CYS A 323 -4.42 5.40 -6.23
C CYS A 323 -3.76 5.64 -4.86
N GLN A 324 -4.49 5.44 -3.76
CA GLN A 324 -3.92 5.40 -2.40
C GLN A 324 -3.09 4.14 -2.14
N TYR A 325 -3.30 3.10 -2.94
CA TYR A 325 -2.69 1.77 -2.84
C TYR A 325 -1.96 1.41 -4.16
N PRO A 326 -0.91 2.16 -4.55
CA PRO A 326 -0.29 2.04 -5.87
C PRO A 326 0.34 0.67 -6.13
N PHE A 327 0.67 -0.11 -5.08
CA PHE A 327 1.20 -1.46 -5.23
C PHE A 327 0.17 -2.46 -5.82
N VAL A 328 -1.13 -2.15 -5.79
CA VAL A 328 -2.18 -2.97 -6.40
C VAL A 328 -2.39 -2.63 -7.88
N ILE A 329 -2.04 -1.41 -8.28
CA ILE A 329 -2.24 -0.94 -9.66
C ILE A 329 -1.15 -1.52 -10.56
N SER A 330 -1.57 -2.11 -11.68
CA SER A 330 -0.67 -2.65 -12.69
C SER A 330 0.23 -1.56 -13.30
N ILE A 331 1.33 -1.98 -13.93
CA ILE A 331 2.18 -1.05 -14.69
C ILE A 331 1.44 -0.42 -15.89
N ALA A 332 0.50 -1.17 -16.49
CA ALA A 332 -0.29 -0.68 -17.63
C ALA A 332 -1.23 0.46 -17.19
N ALA A 333 -1.96 0.27 -16.09
CA ALA A 333 -2.82 1.30 -15.53
C ALA A 333 -2.03 2.53 -15.04
N LYS A 334 -0.88 2.33 -14.37
CA LYS A 334 0.01 3.43 -13.97
C LYS A 334 0.47 4.27 -15.16
N LYS A 335 0.87 3.60 -16.24
CA LYS A 335 1.26 4.27 -17.49
C LYS A 335 0.12 5.13 -18.03
N ILE A 336 -1.11 4.60 -18.07
CA ILE A 336 -2.29 5.34 -18.54
C ILE A 336 -2.54 6.57 -17.66
N ILE A 337 -2.53 6.42 -16.33
CA ILE A 337 -2.74 7.53 -15.39
C ILE A 337 -1.70 8.63 -15.62
N ILE A 338 -0.41 8.29 -15.62
CA ILE A 338 0.68 9.25 -15.80
C ILE A 338 0.60 9.93 -17.17
N GLN A 339 0.33 9.16 -18.23
CA GLN A 339 0.22 9.70 -19.57
C GLN A 339 -0.95 10.69 -19.68
N ARG A 340 -2.14 10.32 -19.20
CA ARG A 340 -3.32 11.17 -19.24
C ARG A 340 -3.17 12.42 -18.40
N ASP A 341 -2.61 12.32 -17.20
CA ASP A 341 -2.29 13.48 -16.36
C ASP A 341 -1.32 14.44 -17.08
N SER A 342 -0.28 13.91 -17.72
CA SER A 342 0.67 14.73 -18.48
C SER A 342 0.00 15.46 -19.67
N GLU A 343 -0.88 14.78 -20.42
CA GLU A 343 -1.66 15.35 -21.52
C GLU A 343 -2.61 16.45 -21.02
N GLN A 344 -3.28 16.21 -19.89
CA GLN A 344 -4.18 17.19 -19.27
C GLN A 344 -3.43 18.43 -18.77
N GLN A 345 -2.28 18.25 -18.10
CA GLN A 345 -1.46 19.37 -17.65
C GLN A 345 -0.94 20.19 -18.84
N MET A 346 -0.55 19.52 -19.92
CA MET A 346 -0.09 20.18 -21.16
C MET A 346 -1.20 21.05 -21.77
N ILE A 347 -2.42 20.53 -21.88
CA ILE A 347 -3.58 21.28 -22.38
C ILE A 347 -3.91 22.45 -21.45
N SER A 348 -3.91 22.21 -20.14
CA SER A 348 -4.22 23.22 -19.12
C SER A 348 -3.27 24.42 -19.19
N ILE A 349 -1.96 24.16 -19.30
CA ILE A 349 -0.94 25.21 -19.38
C ILE A 349 -0.99 25.96 -20.71
N ALA A 350 -1.25 25.27 -21.81
CA ALA A 350 -1.46 25.92 -23.11
C ALA A 350 -2.70 26.84 -23.08
N ARG A 351 -3.81 26.38 -22.49
CA ARG A 351 -5.03 27.16 -22.32
C ARG A 351 -4.80 28.37 -21.42
N GLN A 352 -4.09 28.21 -20.29
CA GLN A 352 -3.75 29.31 -19.40
C GLN A 352 -2.93 30.38 -20.14
N SER A 353 -1.94 29.96 -20.94
CA SER A 353 -1.13 30.88 -21.74
C SER A 353 -1.96 31.68 -22.75
N LEU A 354 -2.96 31.05 -23.37
CA LEU A 354 -3.90 31.72 -24.27
C LEU A 354 -4.76 32.74 -23.52
N VAL A 355 -5.34 32.35 -22.39
CA VAL A 355 -6.17 33.23 -21.54
C VAL A 355 -5.37 34.45 -21.08
N ASP A 356 -4.12 34.25 -20.63
CA ASP A 356 -3.25 35.32 -20.17
C ASP A 356 -2.95 36.34 -21.28
N LYS A 357 -2.69 35.89 -22.52
CA LYS A 357 -2.47 36.80 -23.65
C LYS A 357 -3.71 37.57 -24.04
N VAL A 358 -4.87 36.91 -24.07
CA VAL A 358 -6.16 37.55 -24.36
C VAL A 358 -6.50 38.60 -23.31
N SER A 359 -6.30 38.28 -22.02
CA SER A 359 -6.50 39.21 -20.91
C SER A 359 -5.61 40.46 -21.02
N ARG A 360 -4.38 40.31 -21.52
CA ARG A 360 -3.44 41.40 -21.80
C ARG A 360 -3.72 42.14 -23.12
N ARG A 361 -4.81 41.83 -23.83
CA ARG A 361 -5.17 42.38 -25.16
C ARG A 361 -4.07 42.20 -26.22
N GLN A 362 -3.24 41.17 -26.06
CA GLN A 362 -2.19 40.84 -27.02
C GLN A 362 -2.75 39.90 -28.08
N ARG A 363 -2.29 40.05 -29.33
CA ARG A 363 -2.69 39.14 -30.41
C ARG A 363 -2.15 37.74 -30.12
N PRO A 364 -3.02 36.71 -30.01
CA PRO A 364 -2.59 35.35 -29.77
C PRO A 364 -1.82 34.81 -30.98
N ASP A 365 -0.67 34.18 -30.73
CA ASP A 365 0.11 33.42 -31.71
C ASP A 365 0.10 31.94 -31.34
N MET A 366 -0.12 31.06 -32.31
CA MET A 366 -0.16 29.61 -32.12
C MET A 366 1.13 29.04 -31.52
N ASN A 367 2.29 29.68 -31.77
CA ASN A 367 3.55 29.23 -31.18
C ASN A 367 3.54 29.25 -29.64
N MET A 368 2.67 30.04 -29.00
CA MET A 368 2.60 30.12 -27.53
C MET A 368 2.10 28.83 -26.86
N LEU A 369 1.42 27.96 -27.63
CA LEU A 369 0.86 26.70 -27.15
C LEU A 369 1.93 25.59 -27.03
N PHE A 370 3.13 25.85 -27.54
CA PHE A 370 4.23 24.90 -27.63
C PHE A 370 5.46 25.40 -26.88
N LEU A 371 6.27 24.47 -26.40
CA LEU A 371 7.65 24.71 -26.04
C LEU A 371 8.49 24.64 -27.32
N ASN A 372 8.73 25.80 -27.94
CA ASN A 372 9.52 25.87 -29.17
C ASN A 372 11.01 25.84 -28.82
N MET A 373 11.75 24.85 -29.31
CA MET A 373 13.19 24.73 -29.13
C MET A 373 13.89 25.05 -30.46
N LYS A 374 14.71 26.10 -30.48
CA LYS A 374 15.53 26.45 -31.65
C LYS A 374 16.98 26.11 -31.38
N VAL A 375 17.52 25.16 -32.12
CA VAL A 375 18.84 24.57 -31.83
C VAL A 375 19.68 24.40 -33.09
N ARG A 376 21.00 24.54 -32.97
CA ARG A 376 21.95 24.24 -34.06
C ARG A 376 22.48 22.83 -33.90
N ARG A 377 22.63 22.08 -35.00
CA ARG A 377 23.20 20.72 -34.97
C ARG A 377 24.60 20.67 -34.35
N THR A 378 25.40 21.70 -34.59
CA THR A 378 26.79 21.80 -34.07
C THR A 378 26.87 22.15 -32.59
N HIS A 379 25.81 22.70 -32.00
CA HIS A 379 25.78 23.19 -30.61
C HIS A 379 24.56 22.62 -29.86
N LEU A 380 24.27 21.33 -30.10
CA LEU A 380 23.02 20.71 -29.69
C LEU A 380 22.79 20.79 -28.18
N VAL A 381 23.77 20.40 -27.38
CA VAL A 381 23.67 20.34 -25.92
C VAL A 381 23.54 21.75 -25.33
N SER A 382 24.44 22.67 -25.71
CA SER A 382 24.46 24.05 -25.19
C SER A 382 23.20 24.82 -25.58
N ASP A 383 22.78 24.77 -26.85
CA ASP A 383 21.58 25.48 -27.31
C ASP A 383 20.34 24.94 -26.62
N SER A 384 20.27 23.62 -26.41
CA SER A 384 19.12 23.02 -25.74
C SER A 384 19.06 23.39 -24.24
N LEU A 385 20.21 23.46 -23.56
CA LEU A 385 20.30 23.93 -22.18
C LEU A 385 19.84 25.38 -22.04
N ASP A 386 20.31 26.25 -22.93
CA ASP A 386 19.95 27.66 -22.94
C ASP A 386 18.45 27.85 -23.16
N GLU A 387 17.88 27.15 -24.15
CA GLU A 387 16.45 27.25 -24.46
C GLU A 387 15.56 26.81 -23.30
N LEU A 388 15.86 25.69 -22.65
CA LEU A 388 15.08 25.21 -21.49
C LEU A 388 15.23 26.10 -20.27
N THR A 389 16.45 26.61 -20.04
CA THR A 389 16.71 27.51 -18.91
C THR A 389 15.95 28.82 -19.07
N ARG A 390 15.85 29.35 -20.31
CA ARG A 390 15.05 30.53 -20.62
C ARG A 390 13.54 30.26 -20.55
N LYS A 391 13.08 29.06 -20.87
CA LYS A 391 11.66 28.70 -21.05
C LYS A 391 11.09 27.82 -19.93
N ARG A 392 11.56 28.00 -18.69
CA ARG A 392 11.15 27.19 -17.53
C ARG A 392 9.63 27.12 -17.29
N ALA A 393 8.90 28.20 -17.55
CA ALA A 393 7.45 28.24 -17.39
C ALA A 393 6.68 27.40 -18.44
N ASP A 394 7.33 27.07 -19.55
CA ASP A 394 6.75 26.40 -20.70
C ASP A 394 7.11 24.92 -20.77
N LEU A 395 7.88 24.38 -19.82
CA LEU A 395 8.42 23.00 -19.88
C LEU A 395 7.34 21.91 -19.97
N LYS A 396 6.13 22.19 -19.49
CA LYS A 396 4.99 21.28 -19.56
C LYS A 396 4.15 21.44 -20.84
N LYS A 397 4.50 22.35 -21.75
CA LYS A 397 3.84 22.49 -23.05
C LYS A 397 4.35 21.44 -24.02
N LYS A 398 3.61 21.22 -25.11
CA LYS A 398 4.03 20.31 -26.17
C LYS A 398 5.34 20.79 -26.80
N LEU A 399 6.36 19.94 -26.81
CA LEU A 399 7.65 20.23 -27.43
C LEU A 399 7.51 20.37 -28.96
N LYS A 400 8.20 21.36 -29.52
CA LYS A 400 8.36 21.54 -30.96
C LYS A 400 9.79 21.96 -31.27
N VAL A 401 10.51 21.17 -32.05
CA VAL A 401 11.93 21.43 -32.36
C VAL A 401 12.08 22.09 -33.73
N THR A 402 13.05 22.99 -33.87
CA THR A 402 13.43 23.60 -35.16
C THR A 402 14.95 23.71 -35.22
N PHE A 403 15.56 23.10 -36.24
CA PHE A 403 16.98 23.27 -36.51
C PHE A 403 17.23 24.60 -37.24
N VAL A 404 18.19 25.37 -36.73
CA VAL A 404 18.49 26.70 -37.29
C VAL A 404 19.02 26.55 -38.72
N GLY A 405 18.39 27.26 -39.67
CA GLY A 405 18.77 27.22 -41.09
C GLY A 405 18.13 26.07 -41.88
N GLU A 406 17.30 25.24 -41.26
CA GLU A 406 16.63 24.12 -41.92
C GLU A 406 15.13 24.39 -42.08
N ALA A 407 14.62 24.14 -43.30
CA ALA A 407 13.18 24.19 -43.55
C ALA A 407 12.54 22.89 -43.04
N GLY A 408 11.60 23.00 -42.10
CA GLY A 408 10.87 21.85 -41.59
C GLY A 408 9.78 22.23 -40.61
N LEU A 409 8.61 21.60 -40.75
CA LEU A 409 7.53 21.65 -39.77
C LEU A 409 7.61 20.40 -38.89
N ASP A 410 7.82 20.58 -37.60
CA ASP A 410 7.88 19.45 -36.68
C ASP A 410 6.49 18.86 -36.40
N MET A 411 6.24 17.70 -37.00
CA MET A 411 5.09 16.83 -36.71
C MET A 411 5.49 15.65 -35.81
N GLY A 412 6.61 15.77 -35.09
CA GLY A 412 7.21 14.76 -34.20
C GLY A 412 8.53 14.19 -34.72
N GLY A 413 8.80 14.31 -36.03
CA GLY A 413 10.03 13.82 -36.65
C GLY A 413 11.28 14.55 -36.17
N LEU A 414 11.25 15.89 -36.16
CA LEU A 414 12.39 16.71 -35.72
C LEU A 414 12.59 16.58 -34.20
N THR A 415 11.51 16.49 -33.43
CA THR A 415 11.59 16.18 -31.99
C THR A 415 12.28 14.83 -31.75
N LYS A 416 11.88 13.77 -32.46
CA LYS A 416 12.50 12.44 -32.32
C LYS A 416 13.98 12.47 -32.69
N GLU A 417 14.33 13.12 -33.81
CA GLU A 417 15.71 13.26 -34.26
C GLU A 417 16.56 13.99 -33.22
N TRP A 418 16.08 15.12 -32.72
CA TRP A 418 16.77 15.90 -31.71
C TRP A 418 17.03 15.09 -30.43
N PHE A 419 16.05 14.34 -29.91
CA PHE A 419 16.26 13.44 -28.77
C PHE A 419 17.34 12.39 -29.07
N LEU A 420 17.32 11.80 -30.27
CA LEU A 420 18.29 10.77 -30.67
C LEU A 420 19.73 11.31 -30.70
N LEU A 421 19.92 12.50 -31.28
CA LEU A 421 21.22 13.16 -31.36
C LEU A 421 21.72 13.55 -29.97
N LEU A 422 20.83 14.08 -29.14
CA LEU A 422 21.15 14.55 -27.80
C LEU A 422 21.56 13.41 -26.88
N ILE A 423 20.80 12.31 -26.86
CA ILE A 423 21.14 11.10 -26.11
C ILE A 423 22.48 10.54 -26.59
N ARG A 424 22.70 10.43 -27.91
CA ARG A 424 23.98 9.93 -28.45
C ARG A 424 25.17 10.77 -28.02
N GLN A 425 25.03 12.08 -27.98
CA GLN A 425 26.12 12.98 -27.58
C GLN A 425 26.39 12.90 -26.07
N ILE A 426 25.35 12.91 -25.24
CA ILE A 426 25.47 12.90 -23.77
C ILE A 426 26.03 11.57 -23.26
N PHE A 427 25.62 10.45 -23.85
CA PHE A 427 26.11 9.11 -23.49
C PHE A 427 27.39 8.73 -24.25
N HIS A 428 27.96 9.63 -25.06
CA HIS A 428 29.24 9.36 -25.72
C HIS A 428 30.36 9.28 -24.67
N PRO A 429 31.25 8.27 -24.71
CA PRO A 429 32.35 8.15 -23.76
C PRO A 429 33.20 9.41 -23.65
N ASP A 430 33.49 10.06 -24.80
CA ASP A 430 34.29 11.29 -24.87
C ASP A 430 33.60 12.50 -24.22
N TYR A 431 32.27 12.46 -24.05
CA TYR A 431 31.53 13.52 -23.36
C TYR A 431 31.71 13.43 -21.83
N GLY A 432 32.01 12.23 -21.30
CA GLY A 432 32.48 12.05 -19.93
C GLY A 432 31.42 12.12 -18.82
N MET A 433 30.13 12.30 -19.15
CA MET A 433 29.04 12.36 -18.15
C MET A 433 28.64 10.99 -17.60
N PHE A 434 28.69 9.94 -18.43
CA PHE A 434 28.27 8.59 -18.09
C PHE A 434 29.32 7.56 -18.46
N THR A 435 29.42 6.49 -17.68
CA THR A 435 30.27 5.34 -17.94
C THR A 435 29.40 4.14 -18.28
N TYR A 436 29.72 3.44 -19.36
CA TYR A 436 29.01 2.22 -19.76
C TYR A 436 29.57 0.99 -19.05
N HIS A 437 28.69 0.27 -18.35
CA HIS A 437 29.01 -0.99 -17.69
C HIS A 437 28.58 -2.16 -18.56
N LYS A 438 29.57 -2.90 -19.09
CA LYS A 438 29.34 -4.04 -20.00
C LYS A 438 28.58 -5.18 -19.34
N ASP A 439 28.82 -5.42 -18.05
CA ASP A 439 28.22 -6.56 -17.34
C ASP A 439 26.70 -6.42 -17.16
N SER A 440 26.21 -5.19 -16.99
CA SER A 440 24.79 -4.88 -16.79
C SER A 440 24.11 -4.31 -18.04
N ASN A 441 24.86 -3.99 -19.10
CA ASN A 441 24.41 -3.24 -20.26
C ASN A 441 23.77 -1.88 -19.90
N CYS A 442 24.23 -1.26 -18.81
CA CYS A 442 23.69 0.00 -18.28
C CYS A 442 24.75 1.11 -18.30
N HIS A 443 24.29 2.36 -18.32
CA HIS A 443 25.14 3.53 -18.09
C HIS A 443 25.01 3.98 -16.63
N TRP A 444 26.11 4.37 -16.01
CA TRP A 444 26.16 4.94 -14.67
C TRP A 444 26.79 6.33 -14.70
N PHE A 445 26.49 7.17 -13.70
CA PHE A 445 27.12 8.47 -13.57
C PHE A 445 28.63 8.32 -13.47
N SER A 446 29.34 9.11 -14.27
CA SER A 446 30.80 9.16 -14.26
C SER A 446 31.32 9.60 -12.89
N SER A 447 32.40 8.97 -12.43
CA SER A 447 33.07 9.35 -11.17
C SER A 447 34.10 10.47 -11.35
N PHE A 448 34.31 10.94 -12.58
CA PHE A 448 35.20 12.06 -12.86
C PHE A 448 34.62 13.37 -12.30
N LYS A 449 35.49 14.27 -11.81
CA LYS A 449 35.06 15.59 -11.35
C LYS A 449 34.40 16.33 -12.52
N CYS A 450 33.13 16.67 -12.36
CA CYS A 450 32.38 17.46 -13.32
C CYS A 450 32.34 18.92 -12.86
N ASP A 451 32.89 19.81 -13.68
CA ASP A 451 32.88 21.24 -13.40
C ASP A 451 31.51 21.89 -13.70
N ASN A 452 30.63 21.21 -14.44
CA ASN A 452 29.35 21.76 -14.91
C ASN A 452 28.13 20.88 -14.61
N TYR A 453 27.55 21.03 -13.42
CA TYR A 453 26.31 20.34 -13.02
C TYR A 453 25.05 20.74 -13.82
N SER A 454 25.11 21.79 -14.64
CA SER A 454 23.96 22.23 -15.44
C SER A 454 23.58 21.22 -16.53
N GLU A 455 24.55 20.43 -17.03
CA GLU A 455 24.31 19.38 -18.02
C GLU A 455 23.63 18.16 -17.40
N PHE A 456 23.92 17.82 -16.14
CA PHE A 456 23.14 16.80 -15.43
C PHE A 456 21.71 17.25 -15.19
N ARG A 457 21.50 18.55 -14.90
CA ARG A 457 20.15 19.13 -14.81
C ARG A 457 19.43 19.05 -16.15
N LEU A 458 20.14 19.27 -17.26
CA LEU A 458 19.61 19.11 -18.60
C LEU A 458 19.07 17.70 -18.83
N VAL A 459 19.89 16.69 -18.54
CA VAL A 459 19.50 15.27 -18.61
C VAL A 459 18.27 15.01 -17.74
N GLY A 460 18.24 15.54 -16.51
CA GLY A 460 17.10 15.39 -15.60
C GLY A 460 15.83 16.13 -16.00
N ILE A 461 15.89 17.15 -16.87
CA ILE A 461 14.70 17.79 -17.45
C ILE A 461 14.14 16.95 -18.62
N TYR A 462 15.00 16.17 -19.29
CA TYR A 462 14.61 15.30 -20.40
C TYR A 462 14.07 13.95 -19.99
N ALA A 463 14.66 13.35 -18.96
CA ALA A 463 14.21 12.10 -18.37
C ALA A 463 12.94 12.32 -17.54
#